data_AF-A0A2W5A680-F1
#
_entry.id   AF-A0A2W5A680-F1
#
_cell.length_a   1.000
_cell.length_b   1.000
_cell.length_c   1.000
_cell.angle_alpha   90.00
_cell.angle_beta   90.00
_cell.angle_gamma   90.00
#
_symmetry.space_group_name_H-M   'P 1'
#
loop_
_entity.id
_entity.type
_entity.pdbx_description
1 polymer ?
#
loop_
_entity_poly.entity_id
_entity_poly.type
_entity_poly.pdbx_seq_one_letter_code
_entity_poly.pdbx_strand_id
1 'polypeptide(L)' 'MSGNDDPARNRFFILSFLRLGGAFLVLAGIVIASGRYPSLPIFAGYALIVIGLVDMTVAPQWLARRWRTPPDA' A
#
# COMPACT_ATOMS: atom_id res chain seq x y z
N MET A 1 20.62 18.14 20.33
CA MET A 1 19.81 16.92 20.10
C MET A 1 19.46 16.85 18.61
N SER A 2 20.40 16.45 17.76
CA SER A 2 20.10 16.16 16.35
C SER A 2 19.77 14.68 16.26
N GLY A 3 18.47 14.39 16.21
CA GLY A 3 17.93 13.04 16.12
C GLY A 3 18.54 12.31 14.93
N ASN A 4 19.32 11.28 15.23
CA ASN A 4 19.85 10.35 14.25
C ASN A 4 18.66 9.47 13.83
N ASP A 5 17.85 9.95 12.88
CA ASP A 5 16.77 9.18 12.28
C ASP A 5 17.42 8.03 11.51
N ASP A 6 17.59 6.91 12.20
CA ASP A 6 18.23 5.72 11.69
C ASP A 6 17.47 5.27 10.44
N PRO A 7 18.05 5.38 9.23
CA PRO A 7 17.33 5.11 7.99
C PRO A 7 16.76 3.69 7.97
N ALA A 8 17.33 2.75 8.74
CA ALA A 8 16.79 1.41 8.92
C ALA A 8 15.37 1.39 9.53
N ARG A 9 15.09 2.28 10.49
CA ARG A 9 13.78 2.34 11.16
C ARG A 9 12.69 2.90 10.25
N ASN A 10 13.01 3.96 9.50
CA ASN A 10 12.09 4.54 8.54
C ASN A 10 11.76 3.53 7.43
N ARG A 11 12.77 2.78 6.97
CA ARG A 11 12.59 1.71 5.97
C ARG A 11 11.60 0.64 6.43
N PHE A 12 11.75 0.18 7.67
CA PHE A 12 10.90 -0.85 8.25
C PHE A 12 9.46 -0.35 8.45
N PHE A 13 9.29 0.90 8.91
CA PHE A 13 7.99 1.52 9.08
C PHE A 13 7.24 1.62 7.75
N ILE A 14 7.92 2.10 6.70
CA ILE A 14 7.30 2.26 5.39
C ILE A 14 6.93 0.89 4.81
N LEU A 15 7.84 -0.10 4.85
CA LEU A 15 7.54 -1.46 4.36
C LEU A 15 6.35 -2.10 5.08
N SER A 16 6.22 -1.85 6.39
CA SER A 16 5.09 -2.32 7.20
C SER A 16 3.78 -1.62 6.81
N PHE A 17 3.83 -0.30 6.60
CA PHE A 17 2.68 0.49 6.15
C PHE A 17 2.19 0.06 4.77
N LEU A 18 3.09 -0.25 3.85
CA LEU A 18 2.74 -0.79 2.53
C LEU A 18 2.02 -2.14 2.62
N ARG A 19 2.57 -3.04 3.44
CA ARG A 19 1.95 -4.35 3.66
C ARG A 19 0.57 -4.22 4.27
N LEU A 20 0.43 -3.34 5.27
CA LEU A 20 -0.84 -3.05 5.92
C LEU A 20 -1.82 -2.39 4.95
N GLY A 21 -1.38 -1.42 4.12
CA GLY A 21 -2.22 -0.74 3.14
C GLY A 21 -2.76 -1.70 2.07
N GLY A 22 -1.90 -2.53 1.49
CA GLY A 22 -2.31 -3.55 0.53
C GLY A 22 -3.26 -4.58 1.14
N ALA A 23 -2.97 -5.06 2.36
CA ALA A 23 -3.87 -5.96 3.06
C ALA A 23 -5.23 -5.29 3.38
N PHE A 24 -5.22 -4.02 3.78
CA PHE A 24 -6.42 -3.24 4.08
C PHE A 24 -7.29 -3.03 2.84
N LEU A 25 -6.68 -2.73 1.68
CA LEU A 25 -7.38 -2.61 0.41
C LEU A 25 -7.99 -3.92 -0.06
N VAL A 26 -7.27 -5.04 0.07
CA VAL A 26 -7.81 -6.37 -0.25
C VAL A 26 -8.98 -6.72 0.66
N LEU A 27 -8.84 -6.51 1.98
CA LEU A 27 -9.93 -6.74 2.94
C LEU A 27 -11.13 -5.85 2.65
N ALA A 28 -10.92 -4.57 2.36
CA ALA A 28 -11.99 -3.64 1.98
C ALA A 28 -12.69 -4.07 0.67
N GLY A 29 -11.93 -4.53 -0.33
CA GLY A 29 -12.46 -5.08 -1.57
C GLY A 29 -13.31 -6.33 -1.35
N ILE A 30 -12.86 -7.26 -0.49
CA ILE A 30 -13.63 -8.45 -0.11
C ILE A 30 -14.93 -8.07 0.61
N VAL A 31 -14.88 -7.10 1.53
CA VAL A 31 -16.08 -6.62 2.24
C VAL A 31 -17.09 -6.01 1.27
N ILE A 32 -16.65 -5.25 0.27
CA ILE A 32 -17.54 -4.67 -0.74
C ILE A 32 -18.07 -5.74 -1.70
N ALA A 33 -17.21 -6.67 -2.12
CA ALA A 33 -17.57 -7.80 -2.97
C ALA A 33 -18.51 -8.79 -2.28
N SER A 34 -18.57 -8.80 -0.94
CA SER A 34 -19.53 -9.61 -0.17
C SER A 34 -21.00 -9.23 -0.41
N GLY A 35 -21.27 -8.17 -1.18
CA GLY A 35 -22.63 -7.79 -1.57
C GLY A 35 -23.47 -7.24 -0.43
N ARG A 36 -22.87 -7.01 0.74
CA ARG A 36 -23.55 -6.49 1.94
C ARG A 36 -24.03 -5.04 1.78
N TYR A 37 -23.54 -4.35 0.75
CA TYR A 37 -23.95 -2.99 0.37
C TYR A 37 -24.69 -3.03 -0.97
N PRO A 38 -26.04 -3.04 -0.98
CA PRO A 38 -26.83 -3.00 -2.21
C PRO A 38 -26.66 -1.69 -3.01
N SER A 39 -26.11 -0.65 -2.38
CA SER A 39 -25.77 0.63 -3.01
C SER A 39 -24.43 0.62 -3.74
N LEU A 40 -23.53 -0.34 -3.48
CA LEU A 40 -22.25 -0.43 -4.18
C LEU A 40 -22.33 -1.48 -5.30
N PRO A 41 -22.08 -1.08 -6.56
CA PRO A 41 -22.06 -2.03 -7.67
C PRO A 41 -20.91 -3.03 -7.49
N ILE A 42 -21.15 -4.30 -7.83
CA ILE A 42 -20.18 -5.41 -7.72
C ILE A 42 -18.85 -5.07 -8.43
N PHE A 43 -18.91 -4.30 -9.52
CA PHE A 43 -17.73 -3.80 -10.24
C PHE A 43 -16.80 -2.94 -9.36
N ALA A 44 -17.33 -2.19 -8.39
CA ALA A 44 -16.53 -1.42 -7.46
C ALA A 44 -15.71 -2.33 -6.53
N GLY A 45 -16.28 -3.47 -6.12
CA GLY A 45 -15.56 -4.49 -5.34
C GLY A 45 -14.38 -5.08 -6.13
N TYR A 46 -14.61 -5.45 -7.39
CA TYR A 46 -13.53 -5.91 -8.28
C TYR A 46 -12.46 -4.84 -8.53
N ALA A 47 -12.87 -3.58 -8.75
CA ALA A 47 -11.93 -2.47 -8.91
C ALA A 47 -11.06 -2.29 -7.66
N LEU A 48 -11.63 -2.40 -6.46
CA LEU A 48 -10.88 -2.33 -5.20
C LEU A 48 -9.93 -3.50 -4.99
N ILE A 49 -10.31 -4.71 -5.39
CA ILE A 49 -9.41 -5.87 -5.37
C ILE A 49 -8.23 -5.64 -6.31
N VAL A 50 -8.49 -5.16 -7.53
CA VAL A 50 -7.42 -4.83 -8.50
C VAL A 50 -6.53 -3.73 -7.95
N ILE A 51 -7.09 -2.66 -7.38
CA ILE A 51 -6.33 -1.58 -6.76
C ILE A 51 -5.49 -2.12 -5.61
N GLY A 52 -6.03 -2.96 -4.72
CA GLY A 52 -5.26 -3.56 -3.62
C GLY A 52 -4.11 -4.45 -4.09
N LEU A 53 -4.31 -5.20 -5.17
CA LEU A 53 -3.26 -6.02 -5.79
C LEU A 53 -2.18 -5.16 -6.46
N VAL A 54 -2.60 -4.09 -7.13
CA VAL A 54 -1.70 -3.10 -7.71
C VAL A 54 -0.92 -2.40 -6.61
N ASP A 55 -1.54 -2.03 -5.49
CA ASP A 55 -0.85 -1.34 -4.40
C ASP A 55 0.19 -2.26 -3.72
N MET A 56 -0.13 -3.56 -3.58
CA MET A 56 0.82 -4.57 -3.12
C MET A 56 2.08 -4.68 -3.99
N THR A 57 2.03 -4.32 -5.27
CA THR A 57 3.15 -4.45 -6.22
C THR A 57 3.81 -3.11 -6.54
N VAL A 58 3.01 -2.07 -6.76
CA VAL A 58 3.47 -0.71 -7.09
C VAL A 58 4.10 -0.05 -5.89
N ALA A 59 3.49 -0.11 -4.71
CA ALA A 59 4.03 0.58 -3.55
C ALA A 59 5.47 0.12 -3.21
N PRO A 60 5.81 -1.19 -3.13
CA PRO A 60 7.17 -1.59 -2.78
C PRO A 60 8.16 -1.26 -3.90
N GLN A 61 7.73 -1.28 -5.17
CA GLN A 61 8.54 -0.82 -6.29
C GLN A 61 8.79 0.69 -6.24
N TRP A 62 7.78 1.49 -5.89
CA TRP A 62 7.90 2.93 -5.74
C TRP A 62 8.87 3.27 -4.60
N LEU A 63 8.81 2.54 -3.50
CA LEU A 63 9.72 2.67 -2.37
C LEU A 63 11.16 2.26 -2.74
N ALA A 64 11.31 1.15 -3.46
CA ALA A 64 12.61 0.71 -3.98
C ALA A 64 13.20 1.77 -4.93
N ARG A 65 12.38 2.42 -5.75
CA ARG A 65 12.81 3.57 -6.60
C ARG A 65 13.20 4.78 -5.76
N ARG A 66 12.44 5.10 -4.70
CA ARG A 66 12.70 6.24 -3.82
C ARG A 66 13.98 6.08 -3.00
N TRP A 67 14.34 4.87 -2.58
CA TRP A 67 15.62 4.62 -1.91
C TRP A 67 16.80 4.49 -2.87
N ARG A 68 16.51 4.34 -4.15
CA ARG A 68 17.49 4.29 -5.22
C ARG A 68 17.78 5.66 -5.84
N THR A 69 17.20 6.75 -5.33
CA THR A 69 17.76 8.09 -5.54
C THR A 69 18.82 8.34 -4.47
N PRO A 70 20.12 8.02 -4.71
CA PRO A 70 21.15 8.84 -4.10
C PRO A 70 20.90 10.28 -4.57
N PRO A 71 20.95 11.28 -3.68
CA PRO A 71 21.08 12.66 -4.12
C PRO A 71 22.25 12.72 -5.11
N ASP A 72 21.99 13.28 -6.30
CA ASP A 72 23.01 13.57 -7.29
C ASP A 72 24.16 14.39 -6.69
N ALA A 73 25.32 14.19 -7.32
CA ALA A 73 26.67 14.74 -7.08
C ALA A 73 26.78 16.17 -6.55
#